data_AF-A0A6C0CED1-F1
#
_entry.id   AF-A0A6C0CED1-F1
#
_cell.length_a   1.000
_cell.length_b   1.000
_cell.length_c   1.000
_cell.angle_alpha   90.00
_cell.angle_beta   90.00
_cell.angle_gamma   90.00
#
_symmetry.space_group_name_H-M   'P 1'
#
loop_
_entity.id
_entity.type
_entity.pdbx_description
1 polymer ?
#
loop_
_entity_poly.entity_id
_entity_poly.type
_entity_poly.pdbx_seq_one_letter_code
_entity_poly.pdbx_strand_id
1 'polypeptide(L)'
;MNIASAINLDINNYTIAELEKLLKLQANYSIENVIKQKEVITLSIKESGLADGQKTELYIFLDNIRNKLINNLEKIDEKKYNLVNQYDGNHFLIKTKNNDFKTLLENNKQIDKSIIKRTYTIDSLFRQNYDLPDNASHNYVIQLPETINRAITMSISSLEIPLTYYNISKFNNNNTFTIQELSGNTNDFVGPLYSIILDEGLYDARVNLGDAYPTHIAFSITKEINTKLKACPNFDISNYLVFAIDDKQGKSLFKLLSTAPPNKRYKINFDIDNSNNSNNSSIKYNCIENYLHQKLGWLLGFTKPSIIVDARARQTYSDRICLLNYPRYIYIAIDDFQASSRNYFSVAAQSLIAPNIIGRINILSLLQEKTAFKQAASAGDFLFTQKHIREYFGPTDITKLKIQLLDEYGRPFSLNNSDWSFVVTFECFYN
;
A
#
# COMPACT_ATOMS: atom_id res chain seq x y z
N MET A 1 54.38 31.28 9.07
CA MET A 1 53.21 32.11 9.45
C MET A 1 52.75 31.58 10.80
N ASN A 2 52.80 32.41 11.85
CA ASN A 2 52.37 32.02 13.20
C ASN A 2 50.88 31.65 13.18
N ILE A 3 50.56 30.37 13.38
CA ILE A 3 49.18 29.86 13.41
C ILE A 3 48.70 29.98 14.86
N ALA A 4 48.25 31.18 15.22
CA ALA A 4 47.57 31.45 16.49
C ALA A 4 46.45 32.49 16.27
N SER A 5 45.50 32.13 15.41
CA SER A 5 44.12 32.63 15.46
C SER A 5 43.28 31.53 14.82
N ALA A 6 42.20 31.11 15.50
CA ALA A 6 41.28 30.12 14.96
C ALA A 6 40.72 30.66 13.64
N ILE A 7 41.12 30.06 12.51
CA ILE A 7 40.61 30.44 11.20
C ILE A 7 39.11 30.15 11.22
N ASN A 8 38.29 31.19 11.01
CA ASN A 8 36.85 31.04 10.88
C ASN A 8 36.57 30.30 9.57
N LEU A 9 35.94 29.11 9.63
CA LEU A 9 35.65 28.30 8.44
C LEU A 9 34.27 28.59 7.84
N ASP A 10 33.55 29.59 8.36
CA ASP A 10 32.29 30.05 7.77
C ASP A 10 32.55 31.06 6.65
N ILE A 11 32.27 30.62 5.43
CA ILE A 11 32.46 31.37 4.19
C ILE A 11 31.66 32.68 4.12
N ASN A 12 30.59 32.81 4.92
CA ASN A 12 29.75 34.00 4.94
C ASN A 12 30.43 35.19 5.63
N ASN A 13 31.44 34.94 6.46
CA ASN A 13 32.18 35.97 7.18
C ASN A 13 33.33 36.61 6.36
N TYR A 14 33.49 36.19 5.09
CA TYR A 14 34.56 36.68 4.21
C TYR A 14 34.00 37.41 2.98
N THR A 15 34.56 38.57 2.69
CA THR A 15 34.36 39.32 1.45
C THR A 15 35.14 38.68 0.29
N ILE A 16 34.74 38.96 -0.95
CA ILE A 16 35.43 38.45 -2.15
C ILE A 16 36.93 38.81 -2.14
N ALA A 17 37.27 40.05 -1.80
CA ALA A 17 38.66 40.51 -1.75
C ALA A 17 39.50 39.78 -0.68
N GLU A 18 38.89 39.36 0.44
CA GLU A 18 39.57 38.55 1.46
C GLU A 18 39.78 37.11 1.00
N LEU A 19 38.81 36.55 0.28
CA LEU A 19 38.91 35.22 -0.31
C LEU A 19 39.95 35.14 -1.43
N GLU A 20 40.06 36.20 -2.24
CA GLU A 20 41.13 36.35 -3.24
C GLU A 20 42.51 36.36 -2.59
N LYS A 21 42.67 37.06 -1.46
CA LYS A 21 43.91 37.04 -0.68
C LYS A 21 44.21 35.67 -0.08
N LEU A 22 43.18 34.95 0.38
CA LEU A 22 43.32 33.62 0.98
C LEU A 22 43.81 32.59 -0.05
N LEU A 23 43.32 32.65 -1.30
CA LEU A 23 43.83 31.85 -2.42
C LEU A 23 45.06 32.47 -3.13
N LYS A 24 45.58 33.60 -2.64
CA LYS A 24 46.72 34.33 -3.23
C LYS A 24 46.53 34.62 -4.73
N LEU A 25 45.32 34.99 -5.13
CA LEU A 25 44.98 35.32 -6.51
C LEU A 25 45.47 36.72 -6.87
N GLN A 26 45.99 36.88 -8.09
CA GLN A 26 46.34 38.18 -8.67
C GLN A 26 45.11 38.82 -9.32
N ALA A 27 45.07 40.16 -9.41
CA ALA A 27 43.98 40.87 -10.06
C ALA A 27 43.75 40.38 -11.50
N ASN A 28 42.49 40.28 -11.94
CA ASN A 28 42.06 39.71 -13.23
C ASN A 28 42.38 38.20 -13.39
N TYR A 29 42.14 37.40 -12.34
CA TYR A 29 42.29 35.96 -12.38
C TYR A 29 41.16 35.27 -13.18
N SER A 30 41.46 34.12 -13.79
CA SER A 30 40.48 33.26 -14.48
C SER A 30 39.99 32.13 -13.57
N ILE A 31 38.94 31.41 -14.01
CA ILE A 31 38.44 30.20 -13.32
C ILE A 31 39.56 29.17 -13.13
N GLU A 32 40.41 28.97 -14.14
CA GLU A 32 41.56 28.06 -14.04
C GLU A 32 42.55 28.47 -12.95
N ASN A 33 42.75 29.77 -12.75
CA ASN A 33 43.65 30.26 -11.70
C ASN A 33 43.09 29.94 -10.30
N VAL A 34 41.76 30.02 -10.11
CA VAL A 34 41.11 29.63 -8.85
C VAL A 34 41.31 28.14 -8.57
N ILE A 35 41.09 27.28 -9.59
CA ILE A 35 41.25 25.83 -9.45
C ILE A 35 42.70 25.47 -9.14
N LYS A 36 43.66 26.02 -9.88
CA LYS A 36 45.09 25.79 -9.67
C LYS A 36 45.53 26.21 -8.26
N GLN A 37 45.12 27.38 -7.78
CA GLN A 37 45.50 27.82 -6.44
C GLN A 37 44.83 27.00 -5.34
N LYS A 38 43.59 26.55 -5.54
CA LYS A 38 42.94 25.59 -4.63
C LYS A 38 43.77 24.31 -4.52
N GLU A 39 44.16 23.72 -5.64
CA GLU A 39 44.95 22.47 -5.67
C GLU A 39 46.30 22.62 -4.95
N VAL A 40 47.00 23.74 -5.15
CA VAL A 40 48.26 24.05 -4.44
C VAL A 40 48.07 24.05 -2.92
N ILE A 41 46.99 24.68 -2.43
CA ILE A 41 46.71 24.72 -0.99
C ILE A 41 46.22 23.36 -0.49
N THR A 42 45.44 22.62 -1.27
CA THR A 42 45.01 21.25 -0.94
C THR A 42 46.20 20.30 -0.77
N LEU A 43 47.19 20.37 -1.66
CA LEU A 43 48.43 19.61 -1.55
C LEU A 43 49.22 20.01 -0.30
N SER A 44 49.32 21.31 -0.01
CA SER A 44 49.96 21.81 1.21
C SER A 44 49.27 21.31 2.50
N ILE A 45 47.93 21.20 2.50
CA ILE A 45 47.17 20.64 3.63
C ILE A 45 47.39 19.13 3.74
N LYS A 46 47.48 18.42 2.61
CA LYS A 46 47.73 16.97 2.60
C LYS A 46 49.08 16.62 3.24
N GLU A 47 50.10 17.42 2.93
CA GLU A 47 51.46 17.28 3.46
C GLU A 47 51.63 17.83 4.89
N SER A 48 50.60 18.49 5.45
CA SER A 48 50.63 19.02 6.81
C SER A 48 50.42 17.92 7.88
N GLY A 49 50.98 18.15 9.07
CA GLY A 49 50.80 17.31 10.26
C GLY A 49 49.44 17.47 10.97
N LEU A 50 48.42 18.03 10.32
CA LEU A 50 47.08 18.20 10.89
C LEU A 50 46.33 16.87 11.04
N ALA A 51 45.38 16.83 11.98
CA ALA A 51 44.48 15.68 12.12
C ALA A 51 43.48 15.58 10.95
N ASP A 52 43.05 14.38 10.60
CA ASP A 52 42.19 14.13 9.42
C ASP A 52 40.84 14.87 9.47
N GLY A 53 40.26 15.05 10.66
CA GLY A 53 39.05 15.86 10.84
C GLY A 53 39.26 17.33 10.43
N GLN A 54 40.38 17.94 10.87
CA GLN A 54 40.73 19.31 10.52
C GLN A 54 41.06 19.47 9.03
N LYS A 55 41.69 18.45 8.42
CA LYS A 55 41.94 18.42 6.97
C LYS A 55 40.62 18.41 6.19
N THR A 56 39.64 17.63 6.64
CA THR A 56 38.32 17.52 6.00
C THR A 56 37.57 18.86 6.04
N GLU A 57 37.56 19.54 7.20
CA GLU A 57 36.95 20.86 7.35
C GLU A 57 37.63 21.91 6.44
N LEU A 58 38.96 21.89 6.33
CA LEU A 58 39.70 22.79 5.44
C LEU A 58 39.43 22.49 3.95
N TYR A 59 39.24 21.22 3.56
CA TYR A 59 38.88 20.88 2.19
C TYR A 59 37.49 21.40 1.82
N ILE A 60 36.51 21.23 2.70
CA ILE A 60 35.15 21.78 2.53
C ILE A 60 35.20 23.30 2.42
N PHE A 61 35.98 23.94 3.30
CA PHE A 61 36.17 25.40 3.26
C PHE A 61 36.77 25.86 1.93
N LEU A 62 37.82 25.21 1.43
CA LEU A 62 38.42 25.51 0.13
C LEU A 62 37.47 25.31 -1.06
N ASP A 63 36.60 24.29 -1.00
CA ASP A 63 35.54 24.08 -1.99
C ASP A 63 34.52 25.22 -2.00
N ASN A 64 34.13 25.69 -0.81
CA ASN A 64 33.21 26.83 -0.67
C ASN A 64 33.83 28.13 -1.19
N ILE A 65 35.13 28.38 -0.92
CA ILE A 65 35.87 29.52 -1.47
C ILE A 65 35.90 29.46 -3.00
N ARG A 66 36.26 28.30 -3.58
CA ARG A 66 36.28 28.11 -5.04
C ARG A 66 34.93 28.47 -5.65
N ASN A 67 33.85 27.92 -5.11
CA ASN A 67 32.50 28.12 -5.65
C ASN A 67 32.09 29.60 -5.57
N LYS A 68 32.37 30.28 -4.46
CA LYS A 68 32.03 31.70 -4.27
C LYS A 68 32.82 32.62 -5.22
N LEU A 69 34.09 32.33 -5.49
CA LEU A 69 34.91 33.11 -6.41
C LEU A 69 34.58 32.85 -7.89
N ILE A 70 34.30 31.59 -8.27
CA ILE A 70 33.86 31.27 -9.64
C ILE A 70 32.53 31.96 -9.94
N ASN A 71 31.56 31.89 -9.03
CA ASN A 71 30.27 32.58 -9.18
C ASN A 71 30.42 34.11 -9.30
N ASN A 72 31.47 34.70 -8.73
CA ASN A 72 31.75 36.13 -8.84
C ASN A 72 32.45 36.51 -10.15
N LEU A 73 33.29 35.62 -10.71
CA LEU A 73 33.92 35.80 -12.02
C LEU A 73 32.92 35.67 -13.17
N GLU A 74 31.97 34.75 -13.03
CA GLU A 74 30.83 34.60 -13.93
C GLU A 74 29.82 35.72 -13.64
N LYS A 75 30.16 36.97 -13.99
CA LYS A 75 29.17 38.07 -14.01
C LYS A 75 27.96 37.60 -14.83
N ILE A 76 26.83 37.45 -14.14
CA ILE A 76 25.59 36.87 -14.67
C ILE A 76 25.13 37.72 -15.85
N ASP A 77 25.28 37.18 -17.06
CA ASP A 77 24.63 37.68 -18.27
C ASP A 77 23.18 37.18 -18.21
N GLU A 78 22.24 38.10 -17.96
CA GLU A 78 20.80 37.84 -17.67
C GLU A 78 20.06 37.00 -18.74
N LYS A 79 20.72 36.62 -19.84
CA LYS A 79 20.13 35.95 -21.00
C LYS A 79 20.55 34.49 -21.22
N LYS A 80 21.31 33.86 -20.31
CA LYS A 80 21.70 32.45 -20.44
C LYS A 80 21.40 31.63 -19.18
N TYR A 81 20.12 31.35 -18.93
CA TYR A 81 19.75 30.34 -17.92
C TYR A 81 19.68 28.94 -18.54
N ASN A 82 20.74 28.17 -18.34
CA ASN A 82 20.71 26.72 -18.19
C ASN A 82 21.86 26.32 -17.26
N LEU A 83 21.51 25.98 -16.00
CA LEU A 83 22.08 24.95 -15.12
C LEU A 83 22.36 25.41 -13.67
N VAL A 84 21.72 24.65 -12.76
CA VAL A 84 22.21 24.16 -11.48
C VAL A 84 22.83 25.19 -10.54
N ASN A 85 22.01 25.77 -9.65
CA ASN A 85 22.33 26.03 -8.23
C ASN A 85 21.17 26.81 -7.59
N GLN A 86 20.07 26.12 -7.31
CA GLN A 86 19.14 26.54 -6.26
C GLN A 86 18.77 25.29 -5.48
N TYR A 87 19.55 25.08 -4.42
CA TYR A 87 19.38 24.04 -3.44
C TYR A 87 18.61 24.69 -2.28
N ASP A 88 17.32 24.41 -2.15
CA ASP A 88 16.56 24.83 -0.97
C ASP A 88 16.43 23.62 -0.04
N GLY A 89 17.55 23.31 0.64
CA GLY A 89 17.65 22.37 1.76
C GLY A 89 17.33 20.89 1.52
N ASN A 90 16.38 20.54 0.65
CA ASN A 90 15.75 19.22 0.53
C ASN A 90 15.30 18.81 -0.88
N HIS A 91 15.46 19.65 -1.92
CA HIS A 91 15.01 19.31 -3.29
C HIS A 91 15.99 19.78 -4.38
N PHE A 92 16.15 18.95 -5.42
CA PHE A 92 16.72 19.35 -6.71
C PHE A 92 15.62 19.99 -7.57
N LEU A 93 15.79 21.26 -7.95
CA LEU A 93 14.92 21.90 -8.95
C LEU A 93 15.27 21.39 -10.35
N ILE A 94 14.54 20.39 -10.84
CA ILE A 94 14.60 19.99 -12.25
C ILE A 94 13.67 20.91 -13.04
N LYS A 95 14.21 21.89 -13.77
CA LYS A 95 13.45 22.58 -14.83
C LYS A 95 13.25 21.60 -16.00
N THR A 96 12.27 20.72 -15.93
CA THR A 96 11.75 20.07 -17.14
C THR A 96 11.02 21.13 -17.95
N LYS A 97 11.56 21.51 -19.11
CA LYS A 97 10.73 22.06 -20.18
C LYS A 97 9.83 20.93 -20.67
N ASN A 98 8.75 20.66 -19.95
CA ASN A 98 7.69 19.79 -20.45
C ASN A 98 6.95 20.56 -21.54
N ASN A 99 7.44 20.47 -22.78
CA ASN A 99 6.71 20.95 -23.95
C ASN A 99 5.41 20.16 -24.20
N ASP A 100 5.16 19.08 -23.44
CA ASP A 100 4.11 18.11 -23.70
C ASP A 100 2.88 18.22 -22.77
N PHE A 101 2.92 19.02 -21.69
CA PHE A 101 1.71 19.30 -20.89
C PHE A 101 0.95 20.50 -21.48
N LYS A 102 0.24 20.27 -22.58
CA LYS A 102 -0.75 21.22 -23.10
C LYS A 102 -2.02 21.14 -22.26
N THR A 103 -2.08 21.88 -21.16
CA THR A 103 -3.36 22.21 -20.54
C THR A 103 -4.01 23.32 -21.35
N LEU A 104 -5.07 23.00 -22.09
CA LEU A 104 -5.95 23.97 -22.72
C LEU A 104 -6.80 24.62 -21.61
N LEU A 105 -6.27 25.64 -20.94
CA LEU A 105 -7.11 26.60 -20.23
C LEU A 105 -7.53 27.70 -21.21
N GLU A 106 -8.83 28.01 -21.19
CA GLU A 106 -9.46 29.05 -21.98
C GLU A 106 -8.67 30.36 -21.92
N ASN A 107 -8.39 30.93 -23.09
CA ASN A 107 -7.61 32.14 -23.37
C ASN A 107 -6.09 31.95 -23.51
N ASN A 108 -5.66 31.44 -24.67
CA ASN A 108 -4.42 31.71 -25.42
C ASN A 108 -3.35 32.61 -24.76
N LYS A 109 -2.79 32.18 -23.63
CA LYS A 109 -1.48 32.62 -23.13
C LYS A 109 -0.73 31.38 -22.65
N GLN A 110 0.29 31.01 -23.41
CA GLN A 110 1.30 30.05 -22.98
C GLN A 110 2.02 30.68 -21.79
N ILE A 111 1.83 30.13 -20.59
CA ILE A 111 2.59 30.53 -19.41
C ILE A 111 3.59 29.41 -19.16
N ASP A 112 4.85 29.65 -19.49
CA ASP A 112 5.97 28.79 -19.11
C ASP A 112 6.16 28.88 -17.59
N LYS A 113 5.40 28.10 -16.83
CA LYS A 113 5.59 27.98 -15.39
C LYS A 113 6.59 26.86 -15.13
N SER A 114 7.64 27.14 -14.37
CA SER A 114 8.51 26.08 -13.84
C SER A 114 7.68 25.12 -12.99
N ILE A 115 7.98 23.83 -13.06
CA ILE A 115 7.35 22.80 -12.24
C ILE A 115 8.36 22.37 -11.17
N ILE A 116 7.91 22.29 -9.92
CA ILE A 116 8.64 21.64 -8.83
C ILE A 116 8.03 20.28 -8.59
N LYS A 117 8.89 19.29 -8.40
CA LYS A 117 8.47 17.97 -7.91
C LYS A 117 8.69 17.93 -6.40
N ARG A 118 7.64 17.64 -5.64
CA ARG A 118 7.70 17.39 -4.19
C ARG A 118 7.37 15.95 -3.89
N THR A 119 8.17 15.29 -3.07
CA THR A 119 8.00 13.87 -2.74
C THR A 119 7.89 13.69 -1.24
N TYR A 120 6.90 12.91 -0.79
CA TYR A 120 6.68 12.60 0.62
C TYR A 120 6.57 11.09 0.79
N THR A 121 7.24 10.57 1.82
CA THR A 121 6.99 9.22 2.33
C THR A 121 5.84 9.30 3.32
N ILE A 122 4.79 8.54 3.07
CA ILE A 122 3.66 8.38 3.97
C ILE A 122 3.77 6.99 4.57
N ASP A 123 3.85 6.92 5.89
CA ASP A 123 3.92 5.69 6.65
C ASP A 123 2.80 5.70 7.70
N SER A 124 1.99 4.64 7.72
CA SER A 124 0.87 4.53 8.65
C SER A 124 1.33 4.48 10.10
N LEU A 125 2.59 4.13 10.39
CA LEU A 125 3.16 4.17 11.73
C LEU A 125 3.07 5.57 12.36
N PHE A 126 3.21 6.61 11.53
CA PHE A 126 3.18 8.02 11.97
C PHE A 126 1.80 8.66 11.78
N ARG A 127 0.74 7.87 11.59
CA ARG A 127 -0.63 8.40 11.54
C ARG A 127 -1.01 9.05 12.87
N GLN A 128 -1.77 10.14 12.80
CA GLN A 128 -2.31 10.78 13.99
C GLN A 128 -3.23 9.82 14.74
N ASN A 129 -3.19 9.80 16.07
CA ASN A 129 -4.02 8.91 16.90
C ASN A 129 -3.82 7.42 16.61
N TYR A 130 -2.56 6.97 16.48
CA TYR A 130 -2.17 5.61 16.14
C TYR A 130 -2.87 4.52 16.97
N ASP A 131 -3.03 4.75 18.27
CA ASP A 131 -3.59 3.77 19.23
C ASP A 131 -5.13 3.73 19.27
N LEU A 132 -5.84 4.62 18.56
CA LEU A 132 -7.30 4.64 18.59
C LEU A 132 -7.90 3.51 17.74
N PRO A 133 -8.91 2.78 18.26
CA PRO A 133 -9.53 1.66 17.54
C PRO A 133 -10.25 2.08 16.26
N ASP A 134 -10.73 3.32 16.19
CA ASP A 134 -11.43 3.87 15.03
C ASP A 134 -10.47 4.43 13.96
N ASN A 135 -9.15 4.25 14.14
CA ASN A 135 -8.10 4.77 13.26
C ASN A 135 -7.19 3.66 12.74
N ALA A 136 -7.79 2.72 12.02
CA ALA A 136 -7.11 1.55 11.49
C ALA A 136 -6.09 1.91 10.40
N SER A 137 -5.00 1.14 10.32
CA SER A 137 -3.93 1.37 9.33
C SER A 137 -4.39 1.36 7.87
N HIS A 138 -5.56 0.79 7.55
CA HIS A 138 -6.09 0.72 6.18
C HIS A 138 -7.09 1.84 5.82
N ASN A 139 -7.44 2.73 6.75
CA ASN A 139 -8.34 3.86 6.54
C ASN A 139 -8.07 4.97 7.56
N TYR A 140 -7.24 5.94 7.19
CA TYR A 140 -6.82 7.01 8.09
C TYR A 140 -6.63 8.34 7.36
N VAL A 141 -6.57 9.42 8.12
CA VAL A 141 -6.25 10.77 7.62
C VAL A 141 -4.88 11.17 8.13
N ILE A 142 -4.04 11.70 7.24
CA ILE A 142 -2.75 12.29 7.58
C ILE A 142 -2.73 13.78 7.21
N GLN A 143 -2.24 14.60 8.12
CA GLN A 143 -1.93 16.00 7.87
C GLN A 143 -0.50 16.09 7.30
N LEU A 144 -0.35 16.76 6.17
CA LEU A 144 0.98 16.99 5.60
C LEU A 144 1.76 18.00 6.46
N PRO A 145 3.09 17.85 6.57
CA PRO A 145 3.93 18.73 7.40
C PRO A 145 3.96 20.17 6.89
N GLU A 146 3.76 20.35 5.59
CA GLU A 146 3.60 21.64 4.94
C GLU A 146 2.44 21.59 3.95
N THR A 147 1.88 22.75 3.62
CA THR A 147 0.87 22.84 2.55
C THR A 147 1.58 22.73 1.20
N ILE A 148 1.14 21.78 0.38
CA ILE A 148 1.61 21.64 -0.99
C ILE A 148 0.86 22.67 -1.82
N ASN A 149 1.51 23.80 -2.09
CA ASN A 149 0.90 24.90 -2.82
C ASN A 149 0.90 24.61 -4.33
N ARG A 150 -0.22 24.91 -5.00
CA ARG A 150 -0.35 24.90 -6.47
C ARG A 150 0.00 23.55 -7.11
N ALA A 151 -0.45 22.46 -6.51
CA ALA A 151 -0.34 21.11 -7.06
C ALA A 151 -1.13 21.01 -8.38
N ILE A 152 -0.50 20.40 -9.39
CA ILE A 152 -1.09 20.12 -10.71
C ILE A 152 -1.27 18.64 -10.96
N THR A 153 -0.41 17.79 -10.37
CA THR A 153 -0.53 16.34 -10.43
C THR A 153 -0.18 15.70 -9.09
N MET A 154 -0.71 14.51 -8.84
CA MET A 154 -0.33 13.62 -7.75
C MET A 154 -0.16 12.20 -8.28
N SER A 155 0.89 11.51 -7.84
CA SER A 155 1.20 10.13 -8.24
C SER A 155 1.82 9.33 -7.09
N ILE A 156 1.70 8.01 -7.15
CA ILE A 156 2.35 7.09 -6.21
C ILE A 156 3.56 6.48 -6.91
N SER A 157 4.73 6.51 -6.27
CA SER A 157 6.00 6.06 -6.87
C SER A 157 6.57 4.79 -6.24
N SER A 158 6.28 4.52 -4.97
CA SER A 158 6.73 3.31 -4.26
C SER A 158 5.69 2.87 -3.24
N LEU A 159 5.70 1.58 -2.88
CA LEU A 159 4.74 0.97 -1.98
C LEU A 159 5.34 -0.24 -1.25
N GLU A 160 5.17 -0.28 0.07
CA GLU A 160 5.55 -1.36 0.97
C GLU A 160 4.33 -1.74 1.82
N ILE A 161 3.80 -2.95 1.63
CA ILE A 161 2.60 -3.42 2.34
C ILE A 161 2.88 -4.76 3.05
N PRO A 162 2.61 -4.91 4.34
CA PRO A 162 2.63 -6.20 5.01
C PRO A 162 1.47 -7.08 4.52
N LEU A 163 1.75 -8.33 4.16
CA LEU A 163 0.72 -9.30 3.77
C LEU A 163 0.18 -10.01 5.02
N THR A 164 -0.34 -9.23 5.96
CA THR A 164 -0.81 -9.67 7.28
C THR A 164 -2.33 -9.75 7.37
N TYR A 165 -3.02 -10.00 6.26
CA TYR A 165 -4.48 -10.10 6.22
C TYR A 165 -4.98 -11.51 6.59
N TYR A 166 -6.24 -11.58 6.99
CA TYR A 166 -6.98 -12.84 7.14
C TYR A 166 -7.92 -13.04 5.96
N ASN A 167 -7.83 -14.21 5.31
CA ASN A 167 -8.74 -14.57 4.22
C ASN A 167 -10.09 -15.08 4.76
N ILE A 168 -10.13 -15.55 6.01
CA ILE A 168 -11.36 -15.85 6.75
C ILE A 168 -11.40 -14.96 7.99
N SER A 169 -12.43 -14.11 8.10
CA SER A 169 -12.61 -13.24 9.24
C SER A 169 -14.07 -12.85 9.46
N LYS A 170 -14.38 -12.42 10.69
CA LYS A 170 -15.65 -11.81 11.04
C LYS A 170 -15.81 -10.46 10.34
N PHE A 171 -14.71 -9.70 10.21
CA PHE A 171 -14.68 -8.41 9.51
C PHE A 171 -15.16 -8.52 8.04
N ASN A 172 -14.67 -9.52 7.31
CA ASN A 172 -15.11 -9.81 5.94
C ASN A 172 -16.45 -10.55 5.87
N ASN A 173 -16.99 -10.93 7.03
CA ASN A 173 -18.25 -11.64 7.18
C ASN A 173 -18.30 -12.93 6.33
N ASN A 174 -17.19 -13.67 6.36
CA ASN A 174 -16.96 -14.87 5.57
C ASN A 174 -16.41 -16.05 6.41
N ASN A 175 -16.66 -16.06 7.72
CA ASN A 175 -16.20 -17.09 8.66
C ASN A 175 -17.33 -17.93 9.25
N THR A 176 -18.55 -17.88 8.71
CA THR A 176 -19.69 -18.59 9.30
C THR A 176 -20.56 -19.28 8.26
N PHE A 177 -21.18 -20.39 8.68
CA PHE A 177 -22.28 -21.06 7.98
C PHE A 177 -23.20 -21.72 9.02
N THR A 178 -24.41 -22.10 8.63
CA THR A 178 -25.37 -22.75 9.54
C THR A 178 -25.75 -24.14 9.07
N ILE A 179 -26.13 -24.99 10.03
CA ILE A 179 -26.58 -26.36 9.80
C ILE A 179 -27.90 -26.56 10.53
N GLN A 180 -28.87 -27.16 9.86
CA GLN A 180 -30.11 -27.61 10.47
C GLN A 180 -30.45 -29.01 9.99
N GLU A 181 -30.95 -29.85 10.90
CA GLU A 181 -31.43 -31.18 10.55
C GLU A 181 -32.76 -31.07 9.79
N LEU A 182 -32.93 -31.93 8.80
CA LEU A 182 -34.15 -32.09 8.04
C LEU A 182 -34.80 -33.43 8.39
N SER A 183 -36.12 -33.48 8.30
CA SER A 183 -36.87 -34.73 8.36
C SER A 183 -36.36 -35.73 7.31
N GLY A 184 -36.31 -37.02 7.67
CA GLY A 184 -35.81 -38.07 6.78
C GLY A 184 -36.57 -38.19 5.45
N ASN A 185 -37.82 -37.74 5.41
CA ASN A 185 -38.74 -37.91 4.27
C ASN A 185 -39.23 -36.60 3.64
N THR A 186 -39.03 -35.46 4.29
CA THR A 186 -39.52 -34.14 3.82
C THR A 186 -38.42 -33.08 3.99
N ASN A 187 -38.58 -31.89 3.39
CA ASN A 187 -37.63 -30.78 3.60
C ASN A 187 -38.00 -29.93 4.83
N ASP A 188 -38.78 -30.50 5.76
CA ASP A 188 -39.16 -29.84 7.00
C ASP A 188 -37.99 -29.86 7.97
N PHE A 189 -37.79 -28.73 8.65
CA PHE A 189 -36.73 -28.59 9.64
C PHE A 189 -37.06 -29.34 10.92
N VAL A 190 -36.06 -30.05 11.44
CA VAL A 190 -36.12 -30.79 12.70
C VAL A 190 -35.03 -30.23 13.61
N GLY A 191 -35.41 -29.83 14.82
CA GLY A 191 -34.47 -29.29 15.79
C GLY A 191 -33.98 -27.86 15.50
N PRO A 192 -33.10 -27.35 16.37
CA PRO A 192 -32.64 -25.97 16.31
C PRO A 192 -31.61 -25.75 15.19
N LEU A 193 -31.41 -24.49 14.83
CA LEU A 193 -30.37 -24.05 13.89
C LEU A 193 -29.03 -23.94 14.63
N TYR A 194 -27.98 -24.55 14.08
CA TYR A 194 -26.63 -24.48 14.65
C TYR A 194 -25.71 -23.64 13.76
N SER A 195 -25.07 -22.62 14.35
CA SER A 195 -24.07 -21.81 13.66
C SER A 195 -22.67 -22.41 13.85
N ILE A 196 -21.97 -22.63 12.74
CA ILE A 196 -20.57 -23.04 12.71
C ILE A 196 -19.74 -21.80 12.37
N ILE A 197 -19.02 -21.29 13.38
CA ILE A 197 -18.21 -20.08 13.27
C ILE A 197 -16.74 -20.49 13.33
N LEU A 198 -16.01 -20.21 12.26
CA LEU A 198 -14.57 -20.42 12.16
C LEU A 198 -13.84 -19.28 12.86
N ASP A 199 -12.69 -19.61 13.46
CA ASP A 199 -11.80 -18.58 14.01
C ASP A 199 -11.24 -17.70 12.88
N GLU A 200 -10.84 -16.48 13.21
CA GLU A 200 -10.25 -15.57 12.23
C GLU A 200 -8.81 -15.99 11.94
N GLY A 201 -8.42 -16.00 10.68
CA GLY A 201 -7.08 -16.44 10.33
C GLY A 201 -6.78 -16.53 8.84
N LEU A 202 -5.53 -16.91 8.58
CA LEU A 202 -5.07 -17.28 7.25
C LEU A 202 -5.19 -18.79 7.08
N TYR A 203 -6.07 -19.20 6.17
CA TYR A 203 -6.36 -20.60 5.89
C TYR A 203 -5.95 -21.00 4.47
N ASP A 204 -5.56 -22.25 4.31
CA ASP A 204 -5.29 -22.87 3.00
C ASP A 204 -6.12 -24.16 2.80
N ALA A 205 -6.48 -24.39 1.54
CA ALA A 205 -7.22 -25.54 1.05
C ALA A 205 -6.23 -26.68 0.79
N ARG A 206 -5.70 -27.25 1.89
CA ARG A 206 -4.68 -28.31 1.82
C ARG A 206 -5.25 -29.59 1.19
N VAL A 207 -4.56 -30.08 0.16
CA VAL A 207 -4.57 -31.51 -0.22
C VAL A 207 -3.56 -32.19 0.71
N ASN A 208 -3.92 -33.30 1.36
CA ASN A 208 -3.08 -33.93 2.38
C ASN A 208 -1.76 -34.47 1.76
N LEU A 209 -0.72 -33.64 1.74
CA LEU A 209 0.66 -34.07 1.54
C LEU A 209 1.22 -34.27 2.95
N GLY A 210 1.47 -35.52 3.35
CA GLY A 210 1.77 -35.92 4.72
C GLY A 210 2.80 -35.04 5.45
N ASP A 211 2.80 -35.10 6.77
CA ASP A 211 3.47 -34.23 7.76
C ASP A 211 5.01 -34.09 7.66
N ALA A 212 5.64 -34.47 6.55
CA ALA A 212 7.09 -34.58 6.39
C ALA A 212 7.82 -33.30 5.90
N TYR A 213 7.12 -32.19 5.60
CA TYR A 213 7.79 -30.94 5.18
C TYR A 213 7.28 -29.70 5.94
N PRO A 214 8.14 -28.94 6.66
CA PRO A 214 7.72 -27.95 7.65
C PRO A 214 7.49 -26.52 7.13
N THR A 215 7.28 -26.26 5.84
CA THR A 215 7.11 -24.89 5.32
C THR A 215 5.68 -24.57 4.93
N HIS A 216 4.74 -24.74 5.86
CA HIS A 216 3.34 -24.38 5.63
C HIS A 216 3.10 -22.88 5.89
N ILE A 217 2.44 -22.22 4.92
CA ILE A 217 2.17 -20.77 4.93
C ILE A 217 0.90 -20.45 5.73
N ALA A 218 -0.04 -21.39 5.89
CA ALA A 218 -1.34 -21.15 6.51
C ALA A 218 -1.91 -22.40 7.18
N PHE A 219 -2.89 -22.21 8.07
CA PHE A 219 -3.58 -23.32 8.74
C PHE A 219 -4.59 -23.99 7.78
N SER A 220 -4.98 -25.26 7.98
CA SER A 220 -5.96 -25.85 7.06
C SER A 220 -7.40 -25.52 7.41
N ILE A 221 -8.13 -25.15 6.38
CA ILE A 221 -9.57 -24.98 6.46
C ILE A 221 -10.28 -26.30 6.83
N THR A 222 -9.80 -27.43 6.31
CA THR A 222 -10.38 -28.75 6.61
C THR A 222 -10.25 -29.10 8.08
N LYS A 223 -9.10 -28.82 8.70
CA LYS A 223 -8.88 -29.06 10.13
C LYS A 223 -9.76 -28.13 10.98
N GLU A 224 -9.85 -26.86 10.59
CA GLU A 224 -10.67 -25.87 11.28
C GLU A 224 -12.16 -26.24 11.26
N ILE A 225 -12.74 -26.45 10.07
CA ILE A 225 -14.16 -26.79 9.93
C ILE A 225 -14.49 -28.05 10.71
N ASN A 226 -13.68 -29.11 10.61
CA ASN A 226 -13.94 -30.34 11.35
C ASN A 226 -13.78 -30.16 12.87
N THR A 227 -12.93 -29.25 13.34
CA THR A 227 -12.83 -28.92 14.76
C THR A 227 -14.09 -28.23 15.25
N LYS A 228 -14.63 -27.26 14.48
CA LYS A 228 -15.88 -26.56 14.81
C LYS A 228 -17.12 -27.48 14.67
N LEU A 229 -17.13 -28.40 13.71
CA LEU A 229 -18.17 -29.44 13.60
C LEU A 229 -18.18 -30.36 14.82
N LYS A 230 -17.01 -30.86 15.25
CA LYS A 230 -16.88 -31.68 16.46
C LYS A 230 -17.30 -30.97 17.75
N ALA A 231 -17.11 -29.65 17.80
CA ALA A 231 -17.55 -28.81 18.91
C ALA A 231 -19.05 -28.45 18.87
N CYS A 232 -19.78 -28.85 17.82
CA CYS A 232 -21.21 -28.59 17.71
C CYS A 232 -21.97 -29.29 18.85
N PRO A 233 -22.90 -28.63 19.55
CA PRO A 233 -23.70 -29.25 20.62
C PRO A 233 -24.60 -30.40 20.15
N ASN A 234 -24.88 -30.47 18.85
CA ASN A 234 -25.65 -31.57 18.27
C ASN A 234 -24.77 -32.82 18.11
N PHE A 235 -25.10 -33.87 18.87
CA PHE A 235 -24.36 -35.13 18.87
C PHE A 235 -24.25 -35.79 17.49
N ASP A 236 -25.28 -35.69 16.66
CA ASP A 236 -25.27 -36.31 15.34
C ASP A 236 -24.39 -35.53 14.36
N ILE A 237 -24.42 -34.19 14.40
CA ILE A 237 -23.51 -33.35 13.61
C ILE A 237 -22.06 -33.58 14.03
N SER A 238 -21.78 -33.57 15.34
CA SER A 238 -20.41 -33.66 15.87
C SER A 238 -19.73 -35.00 15.58
N ASN A 239 -20.50 -36.08 15.49
CA ASN A 239 -19.97 -37.42 15.28
C ASN A 239 -20.04 -37.89 13.82
N TYR A 240 -21.03 -37.44 13.04
CA TYR A 240 -21.29 -38.02 11.73
C TYR A 240 -20.99 -37.10 10.55
N LEU A 241 -21.07 -35.78 10.71
CA LEU A 241 -20.83 -34.85 9.61
C LEU A 241 -19.36 -34.44 9.55
N VAL A 242 -18.74 -34.62 8.39
CA VAL A 242 -17.32 -34.32 8.16
C VAL A 242 -17.19 -33.47 6.90
N PHE A 243 -16.31 -32.47 6.97
CA PHE A 243 -15.88 -31.70 5.81
C PHE A 243 -14.57 -32.26 5.26
N ALA A 244 -14.46 -32.38 3.94
CA ALA A 244 -13.24 -32.83 3.27
C ALA A 244 -13.03 -32.07 1.95
N ILE A 245 -11.81 -32.15 1.43
CA ILE A 245 -11.47 -31.71 0.08
C ILE A 245 -11.02 -32.96 -0.67
N ASP A 246 -11.53 -33.15 -1.88
CA ASP A 246 -11.14 -34.25 -2.76
C ASP A 246 -9.73 -33.98 -3.32
N ASP A 247 -8.79 -34.88 -3.05
CA ASP A 247 -7.39 -34.69 -3.41
C ASP A 247 -7.15 -34.68 -4.94
N LYS A 248 -8.07 -35.23 -5.74
CA LYS A 248 -7.95 -35.28 -7.21
C LYS A 248 -8.61 -34.09 -7.88
N GLN A 249 -9.77 -33.69 -7.38
CA GLN A 249 -10.59 -32.64 -7.99
C GLN A 249 -10.38 -31.26 -7.35
N GLY A 250 -9.82 -31.20 -6.14
CA GLY A 250 -9.74 -29.98 -5.32
C GLY A 250 -11.12 -29.46 -4.86
N LYS A 251 -12.19 -30.22 -5.11
CA LYS A 251 -13.55 -29.87 -4.71
C LYS A 251 -13.77 -30.16 -3.25
N SER A 252 -14.43 -29.23 -2.56
CA SER A 252 -14.89 -29.48 -1.20
C SER A 252 -16.10 -30.42 -1.21
N LEU A 253 -16.28 -31.15 -0.11
CA LEU A 253 -17.46 -31.94 0.11
C LEU A 253 -17.79 -32.02 1.60
N PHE A 254 -19.09 -32.03 1.89
CA PHE A 254 -19.59 -32.50 3.17
C PHE A 254 -20.01 -33.96 3.01
N LYS A 255 -19.57 -34.81 3.93
CA LYS A 255 -19.91 -36.23 3.95
C LYS A 255 -20.43 -36.68 5.30
N LEU A 256 -21.34 -37.65 5.26
CA LEU A 256 -21.77 -38.42 6.42
C LEU A 256 -20.92 -39.68 6.53
N LEU A 257 -20.41 -39.95 7.73
CA LEU A 257 -19.71 -41.20 8.01
C LEU A 257 -20.64 -42.40 7.81
N SER A 258 -20.06 -43.57 7.50
CA SER A 258 -20.82 -44.81 7.32
C SER A 258 -21.59 -45.26 8.56
N THR A 259 -21.22 -44.74 9.73
CA THR A 259 -21.86 -44.96 11.03
C THR A 259 -23.09 -44.07 11.25
N ALA A 260 -23.38 -43.12 10.36
CA ALA A 260 -24.53 -42.24 10.47
C ALA A 260 -25.86 -43.02 10.27
N PRO A 261 -26.91 -42.72 11.06
CA PRO A 261 -28.22 -43.31 10.85
C PRO A 261 -28.78 -43.02 9.44
N PRO A 262 -29.51 -43.98 8.82
CA PRO A 262 -29.90 -43.93 7.40
C PRO A 262 -30.90 -42.81 7.04
N ASN A 263 -31.51 -42.17 8.04
CA ASN A 263 -32.50 -41.10 7.85
C ASN A 263 -31.93 -39.70 8.09
N LYS A 264 -30.62 -39.58 8.40
CA LYS A 264 -30.02 -38.28 8.70
C LYS A 264 -29.86 -37.44 7.44
N ARG A 265 -30.32 -36.19 7.54
CA ARG A 265 -30.29 -35.19 6.48
C ARG A 265 -29.99 -33.84 7.10
N TYR A 266 -29.03 -33.11 6.53
CA TYR A 266 -28.67 -31.78 7.00
C TYR A 266 -28.76 -30.77 5.86
N LYS A 267 -29.43 -29.66 6.12
CA LYS A 267 -29.33 -28.46 5.28
C LYS A 267 -28.20 -27.61 5.81
N ILE A 268 -27.24 -27.30 4.95
CA ILE A 268 -26.12 -26.41 5.24
C ILE A 268 -26.37 -25.11 4.48
N ASN A 269 -26.50 -23.99 5.19
CA ASN A 269 -26.76 -22.67 4.61
C ASN A 269 -25.53 -21.78 4.76
N PHE A 270 -25.06 -21.25 3.62
CA PHE A 270 -23.89 -20.39 3.49
C PHE A 270 -24.27 -18.92 3.28
N ASP A 271 -25.51 -18.63 2.90
CA ASP A 271 -26.01 -17.26 2.73
C ASP A 271 -26.47 -16.70 4.07
N ILE A 272 -25.49 -16.45 4.94
CA ILE A 272 -25.70 -15.91 6.28
C ILE A 272 -24.67 -14.82 6.60
N ASP A 273 -25.03 -13.97 7.54
CA ASP A 273 -24.20 -12.88 8.06
C ASP A 273 -23.89 -13.13 9.54
N ASN A 274 -22.73 -12.66 9.99
CA ASN A 274 -22.33 -12.69 11.40
C ASN A 274 -23.21 -11.83 12.31
N SER A 275 -23.93 -10.85 11.74
CA SER A 275 -24.94 -10.11 12.48
C SER A 275 -26.27 -10.86 12.45
N ASN A 276 -26.79 -11.23 13.62
CA ASN A 276 -28.17 -11.66 13.83
C ASN A 276 -29.22 -10.57 13.51
N ASN A 277 -28.89 -9.54 12.73
CA ASN A 277 -29.83 -8.49 12.34
C ASN A 277 -30.53 -8.88 11.03
N SER A 278 -31.57 -9.67 11.16
CA SER A 278 -32.62 -9.83 10.15
C SER A 278 -33.47 -8.56 9.93
N ASN A 279 -33.18 -7.42 10.58
CA ASN A 279 -34.03 -6.22 10.54
C ASN A 279 -33.24 -4.91 10.41
N ASN A 280 -32.65 -4.62 9.26
CA ASN A 280 -32.51 -3.23 8.80
C ASN A 280 -32.46 -3.18 7.27
N SER A 281 -33.66 -3.21 6.69
CA SER A 281 -33.98 -2.90 5.29
C SER A 281 -33.83 -1.41 4.95
N SER A 282 -32.81 -0.75 5.47
CA SER A 282 -32.58 0.69 5.25
C SER A 282 -31.09 0.98 5.16
N ILE A 283 -30.52 0.64 4.00
CA ILE A 283 -29.60 1.42 3.14
C ILE A 283 -29.03 0.39 2.14
N LYS A 284 -29.66 0.30 0.97
CA LYS A 284 -29.45 -0.74 -0.06
C LYS A 284 -28.53 -0.29 -1.22
N TYR A 285 -27.60 0.62 -0.95
CA TYR A 285 -26.74 1.22 -1.98
C TYR A 285 -25.35 1.61 -1.46
N ASN A 286 -24.64 0.73 -0.76
CA ASN A 286 -23.24 0.94 -0.39
C ASN A 286 -22.40 -0.30 -0.73
N CYS A 287 -21.10 -0.11 -0.99
CA CYS A 287 -20.06 -1.13 -1.16
C CYS A 287 -19.85 -2.06 0.06
N ILE A 288 -20.86 -2.20 0.93
CA ILE A 288 -20.89 -2.92 2.20
C ILE A 288 -21.84 -4.14 2.12
N GLU A 289 -22.59 -4.31 1.02
CA GLU A 289 -23.41 -5.51 0.83
C GLU A 289 -22.53 -6.76 0.65
N ASN A 290 -22.68 -7.71 1.57
CA ASN A 290 -21.93 -8.97 1.54
C ASN A 290 -22.68 -9.98 0.68
N TYR A 291 -22.35 -10.01 -0.61
CA TYR A 291 -22.98 -10.92 -1.57
C TYR A 291 -22.58 -12.38 -1.34
N LEU A 292 -23.38 -13.32 -1.88
CA LEU A 292 -23.11 -14.75 -1.78
C LEU A 292 -21.67 -15.14 -2.18
N HIS A 293 -21.10 -14.47 -3.18
CA HIS A 293 -19.74 -14.76 -3.66
C HIS A 293 -18.61 -14.30 -2.73
N GLN A 294 -18.94 -13.55 -1.68
CA GLN A 294 -18.03 -13.10 -0.63
C GLN A 294 -18.17 -13.96 0.65
N LYS A 295 -19.17 -14.85 0.72
CA LYS A 295 -19.44 -15.74 1.86
C LYS A 295 -18.51 -16.95 1.90
N LEU A 296 -18.44 -17.59 3.07
CA LEU A 296 -17.64 -18.78 3.31
C LEU A 296 -17.94 -19.91 2.31
N GLY A 297 -19.21 -20.20 2.04
CA GLY A 297 -19.61 -21.26 1.11
C GLY A 297 -18.98 -21.12 -0.28
N TRP A 298 -18.91 -19.89 -0.78
CA TRP A 298 -18.31 -19.61 -2.08
C TRP A 298 -16.80 -19.86 -2.10
N LEU A 299 -16.10 -19.49 -1.03
CA LEU A 299 -14.67 -19.79 -0.86
C LEU A 299 -14.42 -21.30 -0.78
N LEU A 300 -15.35 -22.05 -0.17
CA LEU A 300 -15.32 -23.51 -0.16
C LEU A 300 -15.74 -24.13 -1.50
N GLY A 301 -16.19 -23.34 -2.47
CA GLY A 301 -16.61 -23.78 -3.81
C GLY A 301 -18.10 -24.08 -3.97
N PHE A 302 -18.91 -23.90 -2.93
CA PHE A 302 -20.37 -24.02 -2.99
C PHE A 302 -20.97 -22.70 -3.50
N THR A 303 -21.48 -22.71 -4.73
CA THR A 303 -22.00 -21.49 -5.37
C THR A 303 -23.47 -21.22 -5.06
N LYS A 304 -24.15 -22.23 -4.52
CA LYS A 304 -25.56 -22.14 -4.09
C LYS A 304 -25.63 -21.64 -2.64
N PRO A 305 -26.71 -20.91 -2.28
CA PRO A 305 -26.88 -20.41 -0.92
C PRO A 305 -26.95 -21.53 0.11
N SER A 306 -27.48 -22.70 -0.26
CA SER A 306 -27.53 -23.85 0.62
C SER A 306 -27.37 -25.17 -0.13
N ILE A 307 -26.91 -26.20 0.58
CA ILE A 307 -26.85 -27.58 0.11
C ILE A 307 -27.57 -28.50 1.09
N ILE A 308 -27.93 -29.70 0.63
CA ILE A 308 -28.46 -30.76 1.47
C ILE A 308 -27.52 -31.95 1.39
N VAL A 309 -27.10 -32.46 2.55
CA VAL A 309 -26.32 -33.69 2.70
C VAL A 309 -27.26 -34.73 3.28
N ASP A 310 -27.45 -35.84 2.59
CA ASP A 310 -28.32 -36.94 3.03
C ASP A 310 -27.56 -38.26 3.13
N ALA A 311 -28.06 -39.17 3.97
CA ALA A 311 -27.47 -40.48 4.19
C ALA A 311 -27.59 -41.45 2.99
N ARG A 312 -28.35 -41.12 1.94
CA ARG A 312 -28.47 -41.94 0.72
C ARG A 312 -27.31 -41.68 -0.23
N ALA A 313 -27.04 -40.42 -0.54
CA ALA A 313 -25.88 -39.98 -1.31
C ALA A 313 -24.59 -40.00 -0.48
N ARG A 314 -24.71 -39.84 0.86
CA ARG A 314 -23.64 -39.78 1.87
C ARG A 314 -22.65 -38.63 1.71
N GLN A 315 -22.60 -37.98 0.56
CA GLN A 315 -21.70 -36.87 0.29
C GLN A 315 -22.30 -35.90 -0.72
N THR A 316 -21.95 -34.63 -0.56
CA THR A 316 -22.36 -33.56 -1.46
C THR A 316 -21.14 -32.74 -1.84
N TYR A 317 -20.79 -32.74 -3.12
CA TYR A 317 -19.67 -32.00 -3.65
C TYR A 317 -20.03 -30.53 -3.91
N SER A 318 -19.00 -29.68 -3.85
CA SER A 318 -19.06 -28.30 -4.29
C SER A 318 -19.18 -28.18 -5.81
N ASP A 319 -19.79 -27.09 -6.27
CA ASP A 319 -19.91 -26.80 -7.71
C ASP A 319 -18.53 -26.48 -8.32
N ARG A 320 -17.68 -25.80 -7.53
CA ARG A 320 -16.33 -25.34 -7.89
C ARG A 320 -15.26 -25.91 -6.96
N ILE A 321 -13.99 -25.76 -7.35
CA ILE A 321 -12.83 -26.07 -6.52
C ILE A 321 -12.84 -25.17 -5.27
N CYS A 322 -12.36 -25.71 -4.13
CA CYS A 322 -12.11 -24.92 -2.94
C CYS A 322 -11.05 -23.86 -3.23
N LEU A 323 -11.44 -22.60 -3.26
CA LEU A 323 -10.57 -21.48 -3.54
C LEU A 323 -10.70 -20.47 -2.40
N LEU A 324 -9.87 -20.66 -1.38
CA LEU A 324 -9.70 -19.68 -0.32
C LEU A 324 -8.95 -18.49 -0.93
N ASN A 325 -9.74 -17.51 -1.36
CA ASN A 325 -9.24 -16.42 -2.17
C ASN A 325 -8.24 -15.57 -1.38
N TYR A 326 -7.08 -15.35 -1.96
CA TYR A 326 -6.25 -14.18 -1.66
C TYR A 326 -6.84 -12.99 -2.43
N PRO A 327 -6.75 -11.74 -1.91
CA PRO A 327 -7.10 -10.59 -2.72
C PRO A 327 -6.21 -10.61 -3.97
N ARG A 328 -6.82 -10.67 -5.16
CA ARG A 328 -6.05 -10.72 -6.42
C ARG A 328 -5.31 -9.41 -6.64
N TYR A 329 -5.92 -8.33 -6.18
CA TYR A 329 -5.40 -6.99 -6.19
C TYR A 329 -6.12 -6.19 -5.12
N ILE A 330 -5.49 -5.12 -4.69
CA ILE A 330 -6.10 -4.10 -3.83
C ILE A 330 -6.09 -2.78 -4.58
N TYR A 331 -7.03 -1.91 -4.23
CA TYR A 331 -7.02 -0.52 -4.67
C TYR A 331 -6.47 0.36 -3.56
N ILE A 332 -5.69 1.36 -3.95
CA ILE A 332 -5.36 2.49 -3.08
C ILE A 332 -6.19 3.68 -3.49
N ALA A 333 -6.98 4.20 -2.55
CA ALA A 333 -7.74 5.42 -2.70
C ALA A 333 -7.15 6.52 -1.82
N ILE A 334 -6.94 7.69 -2.41
CA ILE A 334 -6.43 8.87 -1.70
C ILE A 334 -7.38 10.03 -1.95
N ASP A 335 -8.07 10.47 -0.91
CA ASP A 335 -8.87 11.69 -0.91
C ASP A 335 -8.00 12.87 -0.49
N ASP A 336 -7.87 13.85 -1.36
CA ASP A 336 -7.14 15.10 -1.15
C ASP A 336 -8.08 16.26 -0.75
N PHE A 337 -9.37 15.96 -0.55
CA PHE A 337 -10.44 16.88 -0.24
C PHE A 337 -10.65 17.97 -1.31
N GLN A 338 -10.19 17.75 -2.55
CA GLN A 338 -10.37 18.66 -3.66
C GLN A 338 -11.48 18.20 -4.60
N ALA A 339 -12.45 19.08 -4.84
CA ALA A 339 -13.52 18.85 -5.81
C ALA A 339 -13.06 18.99 -7.27
N SER A 340 -11.93 19.66 -7.50
CA SER A 340 -11.35 19.91 -8.83
C SER A 340 -10.40 18.81 -9.31
N SER A 341 -10.38 17.66 -8.63
CA SER A 341 -9.51 16.54 -8.99
C SER A 341 -10.17 15.58 -9.97
N ARG A 342 -9.38 15.02 -10.90
CA ARG A 342 -9.80 13.90 -11.75
C ARG A 342 -8.84 12.73 -11.63
N ASN A 343 -9.42 11.58 -11.28
CA ASN A 343 -8.70 10.31 -11.37
C ASN A 343 -8.82 9.77 -12.79
N TYR A 344 -7.69 9.35 -13.37
CA TYR A 344 -7.66 8.60 -14.63
C TYR A 344 -7.84 7.10 -14.43
N PHE A 345 -7.93 6.65 -13.17
CA PHE A 345 -8.25 5.28 -12.83
C PHE A 345 -9.77 5.14 -12.65
N SER A 346 -10.40 4.31 -13.48
CA SER A 346 -11.83 3.97 -13.38
C SER A 346 -12.02 2.47 -13.28
N VAL A 347 -12.87 2.04 -12.35
CA VAL A 347 -13.25 0.64 -12.23
C VAL A 347 -14.43 0.37 -13.17
N ALA A 348 -14.25 -0.56 -14.11
CA ALA A 348 -15.29 -0.97 -15.06
C ALA A 348 -16.30 -1.93 -14.41
N ALA A 349 -16.88 -1.54 -13.27
CA ALA A 349 -17.92 -2.30 -12.59
C ALA A 349 -18.91 -1.34 -11.92
N GLN A 350 -20.20 -1.52 -12.22
CA GLN A 350 -21.27 -0.64 -11.76
C GLN A 350 -21.47 -0.63 -10.23
N SER A 351 -20.91 -1.63 -9.54
CA SER A 351 -21.01 -1.82 -8.08
C SER A 351 -19.81 -1.26 -7.30
N LEU A 352 -18.80 -0.68 -7.97
CA LEU A 352 -17.54 -0.22 -7.37
C LEU A 352 -17.33 1.27 -7.61
N ILE A 353 -18.10 2.09 -6.90
CA ILE A 353 -17.96 3.55 -6.91
C ILE A 353 -17.26 3.99 -5.61
N ALA A 354 -16.10 3.43 -5.29
CA ALA A 354 -15.28 4.10 -4.29
C ALA A 354 -14.67 5.34 -4.98
N PRO A 355 -15.01 6.58 -4.53
CA PRO A 355 -14.37 7.76 -5.09
C PRO A 355 -12.87 7.69 -4.79
N ASN A 356 -12.09 8.44 -5.55
CA ASN A 356 -10.70 8.69 -5.22
C ASN A 356 -9.72 7.50 -5.36
N ILE A 357 -10.07 6.42 -6.05
CA ILE A 357 -9.10 5.37 -6.40
C ILE A 357 -8.03 5.94 -7.33
N ILE A 358 -6.76 5.74 -6.97
CA ILE A 358 -5.61 6.22 -7.74
C ILE A 358 -4.91 5.08 -8.47
N GLY A 359 -4.83 3.91 -7.85
CA GLY A 359 -4.09 2.79 -8.43
C GLY A 359 -4.62 1.44 -8.01
N ARG A 360 -4.25 0.44 -8.81
CA ARG A 360 -4.50 -0.99 -8.56
C ARG A 360 -3.17 -1.69 -8.31
N ILE A 361 -3.05 -2.32 -7.16
CA ILE A 361 -1.84 -3.02 -6.73
C ILE A 361 -2.10 -4.52 -6.86
N ASN A 362 -1.30 -5.20 -7.67
CA ASN A 362 -1.37 -6.66 -7.81
C ASN A 362 -0.70 -7.33 -6.60
N ILE A 363 -1.49 -8.00 -5.75
CA ILE A 363 -1.00 -8.66 -4.54
C ILE A 363 -0.42 -10.04 -4.86
N LEU A 364 -0.88 -10.70 -5.91
CA LEU A 364 -0.41 -12.04 -6.26
C LEU A 364 1.07 -12.04 -6.67
N SER A 365 1.50 -11.01 -7.40
CA SER A 365 2.91 -10.80 -7.74
C SER A 365 3.78 -10.55 -6.51
N LEU A 366 3.21 -10.01 -5.43
CA LEU A 366 3.89 -9.77 -4.16
C LEU A 366 3.97 -11.01 -3.26
N LEU A 367 3.02 -11.94 -3.42
CA LEU A 367 2.97 -13.22 -2.70
C LEU A 367 3.95 -14.26 -3.25
N GLN A 368 4.24 -14.23 -4.56
CA GLN A 368 5.08 -15.25 -5.21
C GLN A 368 6.52 -15.32 -4.68
N GLU A 369 6.99 -14.28 -3.97
CA GLU A 369 8.36 -14.24 -3.43
C GLU A 369 8.47 -14.50 -1.91
N LYS A 370 7.37 -14.58 -1.14
CA LYS A 370 7.46 -14.52 0.34
C LYS A 370 6.47 -15.41 1.09
N THR A 371 6.97 -16.03 2.16
CA THR A 371 6.22 -16.86 3.13
C THR A 371 5.18 -16.04 3.91
N ALA A 372 4.34 -16.72 4.70
CA ALA A 372 3.28 -16.12 5.51
C ALA A 372 3.73 -14.93 6.37
N PHE A 373 2.88 -13.91 6.51
CA PHE A 373 3.08 -12.76 7.39
C PHE A 373 4.35 -11.95 7.15
N LYS A 374 4.83 -11.89 5.89
CA LYS A 374 5.97 -11.05 5.49
C LYS A 374 5.55 -9.78 4.78
N GLN A 375 6.43 -8.78 4.80
CA GLN A 375 6.28 -7.54 4.05
C GLN A 375 6.44 -7.79 2.55
N ALA A 376 5.40 -7.47 1.78
CA ALA A 376 5.52 -7.26 0.36
C ALA A 376 6.21 -5.92 0.12
N ALA A 377 7.37 -5.97 -0.52
CA ALA A 377 8.01 -4.80 -1.07
C ALA A 377 7.98 -5.01 -2.58
N SER A 378 7.32 -4.11 -3.32
CA SER A 378 7.51 -4.08 -4.76
C SER A 378 8.78 -3.30 -5.02
N ALA A 379 9.86 -3.99 -5.38
CA ALA A 379 10.96 -3.32 -6.06
C ALA A 379 10.47 -2.94 -7.46
N GLY A 380 9.91 -1.74 -7.59
CA GLY A 380 10.04 -0.93 -8.78
C GLY A 380 9.58 -1.44 -10.15
N ASP A 381 8.77 -2.52 -10.28
CA ASP A 381 8.48 -3.04 -11.63
C ASP A 381 6.99 -3.13 -12.02
N PHE A 382 6.03 -3.20 -11.08
CA PHE A 382 4.60 -3.23 -11.45
C PHE A 382 3.92 -1.84 -11.45
N LEU A 383 4.32 -0.93 -10.56
CA LEU A 383 3.84 0.46 -10.54
C LEU A 383 4.52 1.35 -11.60
N PHE A 384 5.64 0.91 -12.18
CA PHE A 384 6.45 1.72 -13.09
C PHE A 384 5.90 1.82 -14.52
N THR A 385 5.04 0.89 -14.94
CA THR A 385 4.46 0.91 -16.30
C THR A 385 3.15 1.67 -16.39
N GLN A 386 2.45 1.89 -15.28
CA GLN A 386 1.23 2.68 -15.21
C GLN A 386 1.47 3.87 -14.30
N LYS A 387 1.83 5.02 -14.87
CA LYS A 387 1.83 6.29 -14.14
C LYS A 387 0.39 6.56 -13.66
N HIS A 388 0.07 6.11 -12.46
CA HIS A 388 -1.19 6.38 -11.79
C HIS A 388 -1.18 7.85 -11.35
N ILE A 389 -1.61 8.71 -12.28
CA ILE A 389 -1.61 10.16 -12.11
C ILE A 389 -3.04 10.61 -11.86
N ARG A 390 -3.22 11.36 -10.78
CA ARG A 390 -4.35 12.28 -10.59
C ARG A 390 -3.94 13.65 -11.11
N GLU A 391 -4.80 14.26 -11.91
CA GLU A 391 -4.62 15.64 -12.38
C GLU A 391 -5.65 16.55 -11.73
N TYR A 392 -5.24 17.80 -11.46
CA TYR A 392 -6.12 18.83 -10.93
C TYR A 392 -6.52 19.81 -12.04
N PHE A 393 -7.81 20.16 -12.10
CA PHE A 393 -8.34 21.16 -13.03
C PHE A 393 -8.03 22.57 -12.51
N GLY A 394 -6.77 22.95 -12.67
CA GLY A 394 -6.20 24.16 -12.10
C GLY A 394 -5.35 23.86 -10.86
N PRO A 395 -4.39 24.74 -10.50
CA PRO A 395 -3.51 24.50 -9.37
C PRO A 395 -4.27 24.56 -8.04
N THR A 396 -4.09 23.55 -7.19
CA THR A 396 -4.78 23.45 -5.90
C THR A 396 -3.80 23.30 -4.75
N ASP A 397 -4.21 23.75 -3.57
CA ASP A 397 -3.40 23.62 -2.36
C ASP A 397 -3.84 22.40 -1.56
N ILE A 398 -2.90 21.51 -1.22
CA ILE A 398 -3.17 20.25 -0.51
C ILE A 398 -2.57 20.31 0.89
N THR A 399 -3.41 20.13 1.90
CA THR A 399 -2.98 20.17 3.32
C THR A 399 -3.04 18.80 3.99
N LYS A 400 -3.97 17.94 3.59
CA LYS A 400 -4.23 16.64 4.21
C LYS A 400 -4.68 15.62 3.18
N LEU A 401 -4.49 14.35 3.51
CA LEU A 401 -4.86 13.23 2.67
C LEU A 401 -5.62 12.21 3.52
N LYS A 402 -6.74 11.68 3.02
CA LYS A 402 -7.36 10.45 3.55
C LYS A 402 -6.91 9.28 2.70
N ILE A 403 -6.37 8.26 3.32
CA ILE A 403 -5.78 7.10 2.65
C ILE A 403 -6.61 5.89 2.98
N GLN A 404 -6.98 5.12 1.96
CA GLN A 404 -7.77 3.91 2.10
C GLN A 404 -7.21 2.79 1.23
N LEU A 405 -7.08 1.60 1.81
CA LEU A 405 -6.88 0.35 1.07
C LEU A 405 -8.22 -0.35 0.89
N LEU A 406 -8.54 -0.75 -0.32
CA LEU A 406 -9.78 -1.41 -0.67
C LEU A 406 -9.53 -2.75 -1.37
N ASP A 407 -10.40 -3.73 -1.15
CA ASP A 407 -10.36 -5.02 -1.84
C ASP A 407 -10.95 -4.92 -3.26
N GLU A 408 -11.00 -6.05 -3.99
CA GLU A 408 -11.59 -6.09 -5.33
C GLU A 408 -13.10 -5.74 -5.37
N TYR A 409 -13.76 -5.72 -4.21
CA TYR A 409 -15.16 -5.38 -4.02
C TYR A 409 -15.35 -3.95 -3.46
N GLY A 410 -14.28 -3.15 -3.35
CA GLY A 410 -14.36 -1.78 -2.87
C GLY A 410 -14.63 -1.66 -1.36
N ARG A 411 -14.47 -2.77 -0.61
CA ARG A 411 -14.57 -2.81 0.85
C ARG A 411 -13.21 -2.46 1.45
N PRO A 412 -13.14 -1.86 2.65
CA PRO A 412 -11.87 -1.64 3.33
C PRO A 412 -11.07 -2.94 3.48
N PHE A 413 -9.79 -2.93 3.10
CA PHE A 413 -8.92 -4.10 3.16
C PHE A 413 -8.07 -4.07 4.44
N SER A 414 -8.46 -4.86 5.44
CA SER A 414 -7.75 -4.89 6.73
C SER A 414 -6.40 -5.60 6.64
N LEU A 415 -5.35 -4.92 7.11
CA LEU A 415 -4.00 -5.46 7.31
C LEU A 415 -3.77 -5.92 8.76
N ASN A 416 -4.83 -6.25 9.50
CA ASN A 416 -4.76 -6.57 10.94
C ASN A 416 -3.98 -5.51 11.73
N ASN A 417 -4.24 -4.24 11.41
CA ASN A 417 -3.58 -3.06 11.95
C ASN A 417 -2.05 -3.01 11.80
N SER A 418 -1.49 -3.81 10.88
CA SER A 418 -0.06 -3.73 10.54
C SER A 418 0.22 -2.47 9.74
N ASP A 419 1.39 -1.91 9.94
CA ASP A 419 1.81 -0.68 9.28
C ASP A 419 2.38 -0.89 7.89
N TRP A 420 2.15 0.10 7.04
CA TRP A 420 2.55 0.10 5.64
C TRP A 420 2.91 1.51 5.20
N SER A 421 3.73 1.60 4.17
CA SER A 421 4.25 2.87 3.67
C SER A 421 4.15 2.96 2.16
N PHE A 422 4.07 4.19 1.66
CA PHE A 422 4.14 4.48 0.24
C PHE A 422 4.73 5.86 0.02
N VAL A 423 5.24 6.09 -1.18
CA VAL A 423 5.79 7.38 -1.58
C VAL A 423 4.81 8.06 -2.51
N VAL A 424 4.37 9.27 -2.13
CA VAL A 424 3.53 10.15 -2.95
C VAL A 424 4.39 11.26 -3.54
N THR A 425 4.08 11.62 -4.77
CA THR A 425 4.81 12.62 -5.55
C THR A 425 3.83 13.61 -6.16
N PHE A 426 4.09 14.89 -5.94
CA PHE A 426 3.32 16.00 -6.49
C PHE A 426 4.17 16.78 -7.46
N GLU A 427 3.58 17.16 -8.59
CA GLU A 427 4.11 18.24 -9.43
C GLU A 427 3.33 19.50 -9.11
N CYS A 428 4.03 20.62 -8.92
CA CYS A 428 3.47 21.89 -8.50
C CYS A 428 4.01 23.01 -9.40
N PHE A 429 3.22 24.05 -9.66
CA PHE A 429 3.78 25.25 -10.30
C PHE A 429 4.70 26.00 -9.33
N TYR A 430 5.96 26.17 -9.72
CA TYR A 430 6.90 27.11 -9.15
C TYR A 430 6.34 28.53 -9.34
N ASN A 431 6.46 29.36 -8.30
CA ASN A 431 6.06 30.78 -8.37
C ASN A 431 7.13 31.64 -9.03
#